data_AF-A0A1S1SZ73-F1
#
_entry.id   AF-A0A1S1SZ73-F1
#
_cell.length_a   1.000
_cell.length_b   1.000
_cell.length_c   1.000
_cell.angle_alpha   90.00
_cell.angle_beta   90.00
_cell.angle_gamma   90.00
#
_symmetry.space_group_name_H-M   'P 1'
#
loop_
_entity.id
_entity.type
_entity.pdbx_description
1 polymer ?
#
loop_
_entity_poly.entity_id
_entity_poly.type
_entity_poly.pdbx_seq_one_letter_code
_entity_poly.pdbx_strand_id
1 'polypeptide(L)'
;MTTVADATSMMLCWNPGTADVALIPWPDTARQSDQYRSTSLACYTHIRTGNFEYRKTTVFILAMTLIVRDKCPAEAVHEALLGLAEYQDGCPDDMPGIQR
;
A
#
# COMPACT_ATOMS: atom_id res chain seq x y z
N MET A 1 -20.66 1.06 8.72
CA MET A 1 -19.86 0.31 7.73
C MET A 1 -18.64 1.16 7.44
N THR A 2 -17.52 0.87 8.10
CA THR A 2 -16.23 1.44 7.75
C THR A 2 -15.86 0.84 6.40
N THR A 3 -15.92 1.63 5.34
CA THR A 3 -15.46 1.21 4.01
C THR A 3 -13.99 0.83 4.15
N VAL A 4 -13.65 -0.44 3.94
CA VAL A 4 -12.24 -0.87 3.94
C VAL A 4 -11.57 -0.16 2.77
N ALA A 5 -10.49 0.57 3.06
CA ALA A 5 -9.75 1.30 2.05
C ALA A 5 -9.04 0.33 1.09
N ASP A 6 -8.80 0.76 -0.14
CA ASP A 6 -8.27 -0.11 -1.19
C ASP A 6 -7.31 0.63 -2.13
N ALA A 7 -6.65 -0.11 -3.01
CA ALA A 7 -5.66 0.46 -3.92
C ALA A 7 -6.24 1.44 -4.97
N THR A 8 -7.56 1.60 -5.06
CA THR A 8 -8.21 2.57 -5.95
C THR A 8 -8.36 3.95 -5.32
N SER A 9 -8.34 4.00 -3.98
CA SER A 9 -8.59 5.19 -3.17
C SER A 9 -7.39 5.63 -2.32
N MET A 10 -6.35 4.79 -2.22
CA MET A 10 -5.14 5.08 -1.46
C MET A 10 -3.89 5.09 -2.34
N MET A 11 -3.01 6.05 -2.11
CA MET A 11 -1.64 6.03 -2.61
C MET A 11 -0.72 5.44 -1.54
N LEU A 12 0.25 4.62 -1.97
CA LEU A 12 1.34 4.16 -1.12
C LEU A 12 2.52 5.12 -1.29
N CYS A 13 3.02 5.68 -0.20
CA CYS A 13 4.13 6.62 -0.18
C CYS A 13 5.27 6.08 0.68
N TRP A 14 6.54 6.28 0.26
CA TRP A 14 7.68 5.82 1.05
C TRP A 14 8.98 6.58 0.80
N ASN A 15 9.90 6.50 1.77
CA ASN A 15 11.30 6.89 1.66
C ASN A 15 12.20 5.64 1.65
N PRO A 16 12.95 5.38 0.54
CA PRO A 16 13.85 4.22 0.46
C PRO A 16 14.86 4.17 1.61
N GLY A 17 15.08 2.97 2.16
CA GLY A 17 16.01 2.69 3.25
C GLY A 17 15.49 3.06 4.64
N THR A 18 14.23 3.49 4.76
CA THR A 18 13.63 3.94 6.03
C THR A 18 12.34 3.19 6.33
N ALA A 19 11.86 3.34 7.56
CA ALA A 19 10.54 2.87 7.98
C ALA A 19 9.40 3.83 7.57
N ASP A 20 9.69 4.96 6.92
CA ASP A 20 8.67 5.91 6.49
C ASP A 20 7.93 5.34 5.29
N VAL A 21 6.87 4.58 5.57
CA VAL A 21 5.96 3.98 4.59
C VAL A 21 4.54 4.28 5.07
N ALA A 22 3.70 4.85 4.21
CA ALA A 22 2.35 5.23 4.59
C ALA A 22 1.36 5.10 3.43
N LEU A 23 0.10 4.87 3.79
CA LEU A 23 -1.02 5.05 2.88
C LEU A 23 -1.62 6.44 3.08
N ILE A 24 -1.77 7.18 1.99
CA ILE A 24 -2.39 8.50 1.96
C ILE A 24 -3.62 8.45 1.05
N PRO A 25 -4.72 9.15 1.36
CA PRO A 25 -5.87 9.23 0.45
C PRO A 25 -5.49 9.80 -0.91
N TRP A 26 -6.00 9.21 -1.98
CA TRP A 26 -5.91 9.74 -3.34
C TRP A 26 -7.26 10.33 -3.77
N PRO A 27 -7.29 11.54 -4.37
CA PRO A 27 -6.15 12.41 -4.65
C PRO A 27 -5.60 13.09 -3.36
N ASP A 28 -4.28 13.31 -3.33
CA ASP A 28 -3.62 13.98 -2.21
C ASP A 28 -3.85 15.51 -2.26
N THR A 29 -5.02 15.94 -1.80
CA THR A 29 -5.38 17.36 -1.74
C THR A 29 -4.69 18.11 -0.59
N ALA A 30 -4.19 17.37 0.40
CA ALA A 30 -3.56 17.92 1.60
C ALA A 30 -2.02 17.99 1.50
N ARG A 31 -1.45 17.53 0.38
CA ARG A 31 0.00 17.48 0.13
C ARG A 31 0.76 16.66 1.18
N GLN A 32 0.12 15.63 1.72
CA GLN A 32 0.75 14.71 2.68
C GLN A 32 1.88 13.89 2.04
N SER A 33 1.84 13.74 0.71
CA SER A 33 2.85 13.01 -0.06
C SER A 33 4.16 13.79 -0.22
N ASP A 34 4.19 15.11 0.01
CA ASP A 34 5.37 15.98 -0.21
C ASP A 34 6.61 15.56 0.61
N GLN A 35 6.41 14.88 1.74
CA GLN A 35 7.49 14.39 2.60
C GLN A 35 8.12 13.06 2.12
N TYR A 36 7.54 12.41 1.11
CA TYR A 36 7.99 11.12 0.60
C TYR A 36 8.68 11.25 -0.75
N ARG A 37 9.72 10.44 -0.97
CA ARG A 37 10.43 10.39 -2.25
C ARG A 37 9.68 9.65 -3.35
N SER A 38 8.83 8.70 -2.98
CA SER A 38 8.20 7.77 -3.91
C SER A 38 6.71 7.60 -3.61
N THR A 39 5.92 7.37 -4.67
CA THR A 39 4.47 7.10 -4.57
C THR A 39 4.05 6.00 -5.54
N SER A 40 2.97 5.27 -5.22
CA SER A 40 2.37 4.25 -6.09
C SER A 40 0.86 4.06 -5.83
N LEU A 41 0.25 3.03 -6.43
CA LEU A 41 -1.17 2.65 -6.33
C LEU A 41 -2.11 3.64 -7.03
N ALA A 42 -3.06 4.24 -6.29
CA ALA A 42 -4.14 5.05 -6.86
C ALA A 42 -3.67 6.23 -7.73
N CYS A 43 -2.39 6.62 -7.67
CA CYS A 43 -1.78 7.56 -8.61
C CYS A 43 -1.86 7.11 -10.08
N TYR A 44 -1.91 5.79 -10.34
CA TYR A 44 -1.90 5.22 -11.68
C TYR A 44 -3.29 4.77 -12.13
N THR A 45 -3.71 5.22 -13.32
CA THR A 45 -5.02 4.89 -13.89
C THR A 45 -5.24 3.37 -14.01
N HIS A 46 -4.22 2.60 -14.39
CA HIS A 46 -4.34 1.14 -14.54
C HIS A 46 -4.62 0.41 -13.22
N ILE A 47 -4.21 0.98 -12.09
CA ILE A 47 -4.57 0.47 -10.76
C ILE A 47 -6.05 0.76 -10.50
N ARG A 48 -6.48 2.01 -10.71
CA ARG A 48 -7.87 2.43 -10.46
C ARG A 48 -8.89 1.69 -11.34
N THR A 49 -8.52 1.34 -12.57
CA THR A 49 -9.40 0.59 -13.50
C THR A 49 -9.17 -0.92 -13.45
N GLY A 50 -8.18 -1.39 -12.70
CA GLY A 50 -7.86 -2.81 -12.56
C GLY A 50 -8.86 -3.54 -11.67
N ASN A 51 -9.09 -4.82 -11.95
CA ASN A 51 -9.91 -5.66 -11.08
C ASN A 51 -9.18 -5.96 -9.75
N PHE A 52 -9.91 -6.51 -8.78
CA PHE A 52 -9.38 -6.76 -7.43
C PHE A 52 -8.12 -7.66 -7.44
N GLU A 53 -8.14 -8.78 -8.14
CA GLU A 53 -6.99 -9.71 -8.23
C GLU A 53 -5.74 -9.08 -8.86
N TYR A 54 -5.92 -8.21 -9.87
CA TYR A 54 -4.83 -7.45 -10.46
C TYR A 54 -4.21 -6.49 -9.45
N ARG A 55 -5.04 -5.78 -8.67
CA ARG A 55 -4.56 -4.85 -7.64
C ARG A 55 -3.87 -5.60 -6.50
N LYS A 56 -4.44 -6.73 -6.05
CA LYS A 56 -3.81 -7.66 -5.10
C LYS A 56 -2.43 -8.09 -5.55
N THR A 57 -2.32 -8.61 -6.77
CA THR A 57 -1.02 -8.99 -7.36
C THR A 57 -0.04 -7.81 -7.35
N THR A 58 -0.50 -6.62 -7.74
CA THR A 58 0.34 -5.42 -7.77
C THR A 58 0.80 -4.99 -6.38
N VAL A 59 -0.06 -5.06 -5.36
CA VAL A 59 0.28 -4.73 -3.97
C VAL A 59 1.41 -5.64 -3.45
N PHE A 60 1.36 -6.94 -3.73
CA PHE A 60 2.44 -7.87 -3.33
C PHE A 60 3.74 -7.64 -4.12
N ILE A 61 3.66 -7.33 -5.42
CA ILE A 61 4.84 -6.93 -6.21
C ILE A 61 5.47 -5.65 -5.64
N LEU A 62 4.65 -4.69 -5.22
CA LEU A 62 5.13 -3.47 -4.58
C LEU A 62 5.77 -3.77 -3.23
N ALA A 63 5.18 -4.62 -2.39
CA ALA A 63 5.79 -5.03 -1.13
C ALA A 63 7.23 -5.57 -1.34
N MET A 64 7.40 -6.48 -2.32
CA MET A 64 8.73 -7.00 -2.68
C MET A 64 9.67 -5.91 -3.20
N THR A 65 9.15 -4.96 -3.97
CA THR A 65 9.92 -3.82 -4.46
C THR A 65 10.41 -2.94 -3.31
N LEU A 66 9.53 -2.58 -2.38
CA LEU A 66 9.87 -1.77 -1.21
C LEU A 66 10.92 -2.46 -0.34
N ILE A 67 10.75 -3.75 -0.07
CA ILE A 67 11.65 -4.53 0.80
C ILE A 67 13.00 -4.78 0.12
N VAL A 68 12.99 -5.32 -1.10
CA VAL A 68 14.22 -5.82 -1.73
C VAL A 68 15.00 -4.71 -2.43
N ARG A 69 14.32 -3.90 -3.26
CA ARG A 69 14.96 -2.83 -4.05
C ARG A 69 15.20 -1.61 -3.17
N ASP A 70 14.15 -1.14 -2.50
CA ASP A 70 14.20 0.13 -1.78
C ASP A 70 14.65 -0.01 -0.33
N LYS A 71 14.88 -1.24 0.16
CA LYS A 71 15.40 -1.50 1.51
C LYS A 71 14.53 -0.96 2.65
N CYS A 72 13.23 -0.79 2.42
CA CYS A 72 12.29 -0.51 3.50
C CYS A 72 12.21 -1.73 4.45
N PRO A 73 12.17 -1.53 5.78
CA PRO A 73 11.93 -2.61 6.73
C PRO A 73 10.63 -3.36 6.41
N ALA A 74 10.69 -4.69 6.36
CA ALA A 74 9.54 -5.51 5.98
C ALA A 74 8.33 -5.31 6.92
N GLU A 75 8.59 -5.08 8.21
CA GLU A 75 7.56 -4.80 9.21
C GLU A 75 6.81 -3.49 8.91
N ALA A 76 7.53 -2.39 8.64
CA ALA A 76 6.90 -1.12 8.27
C ALA A 76 6.10 -1.21 6.96
N VAL A 77 6.58 -1.99 5.99
CA VAL A 77 5.83 -2.26 4.75
C VAL A 77 4.56 -3.04 5.05
N HIS A 78 4.64 -4.09 5.87
CA HIS A 78 3.50 -4.88 6.28
C HIS A 78 2.44 -4.02 7.01
N GLU A 79 2.86 -3.28 8.02
CA GLU A 79 1.98 -2.39 8.80
C GLU A 79 1.26 -1.35 7.93
N ALA A 80 1.98 -0.73 7.00
CA ALA A 80 1.37 0.21 6.07
C ALA A 80 0.35 -0.49 5.14
N LEU A 81 0.70 -1.64 4.59
CA LEU A 81 -0.15 -2.36 3.64
C LEU A 81 -1.37 -3.03 4.28
N LEU A 82 -1.36 -3.28 5.60
CA LEU A 82 -2.55 -3.71 6.34
C LEU A 82 -3.75 -2.76 6.15
N GLY A 83 -3.53 -1.50 5.77
CA GLY A 83 -4.63 -0.58 5.44
C GLY A 83 -5.35 -0.87 4.12
N LEU A 84 -4.92 -1.86 3.32
CA LEU A 84 -5.53 -2.19 2.02
C LEU A 84 -6.29 -3.52 2.07
N ALA A 85 -7.53 -3.52 1.58
CA ALA A 85 -8.35 -4.72 1.40
C ALA A 85 -7.61 -5.80 0.60
N GLU A 86 -6.90 -5.42 -0.46
CA GLU A 86 -6.19 -6.35 -1.33
C GLU A 86 -5.03 -7.07 -0.62
N TYR A 87 -4.33 -6.39 0.28
CA TYR A 87 -3.25 -7.00 1.03
C TYR A 87 -3.79 -7.97 2.08
N GLN A 88 -4.80 -7.54 2.84
CA GLN A 88 -5.43 -8.36 3.88
C GLN A 88 -6.03 -9.64 3.30
N ASP A 89 -6.66 -9.58 2.12
CA ASP A 89 -7.22 -10.74 1.43
C ASP A 89 -6.12 -11.73 0.95
N GLY A 90 -4.89 -11.27 0.74
CA GLY A 90 -3.76 -12.13 0.39
C GLY A 90 -3.02 -12.73 1.58
N CYS A 91 -3.26 -12.22 2.78
CA CYS A 91 -2.58 -12.65 3.99
C CYS A 91 -3.29 -13.83 4.66
N PRO A 92 -2.52 -14.78 5.23
CA PRO A 92 -3.05 -15.77 6.17
C PRO A 92 -3.73 -15.13 7.38
N ASP A 93 -4.74 -15.81 7.92
CA ASP A 93 -5.56 -15.36 9.06
C ASP A 93 -4.75 -15.21 10.36
N ASP A 94 -3.63 -15.93 10.48
CA ASP A 94 -2.73 -15.92 11.63
C ASP A 94 -1.61 -14.88 11.49
N MET A 95 -1.58 -14.11 10.40
CA MET A 95 -0.62 -13.02 10.24
C MET A 95 -0.97 -11.86 11.18
N PRO A 96 -0.01 -11.30 11.93
CA PRO A 96 -0.25 -10.18 12.83
C PRO A 96 -1.01 -9.03 12.16
N GLY A 97 -1.98 -8.44 12.85
CA GLY A 97 -2.75 -7.29 12.36
C GLY A 97 -3.89 -7.59 11.39
N ILE A 98 -4.07 -8.83 10.94
CA ILE A 98 -5.25 -9.24 10.16
C ILE A 98 -6.48 -9.36 11.07
N GLN A 99 -7.58 -8.72 10.69
CA GLN A 99 -8.90 -8.82 11.34
C GLN A 99 -9.96 -9.13 10.28
N ARG A 100 -10.74 -10.19 10.46
CA ARG A 100 -11.83 -10.60 9.57
C ARG A 100 -13.18 -10.44 10.24
#